data_AF-A0AAW8DC91-F1
#
_entry.id   AF-A0AAW8DC91-F1
#
_cell.length_a   1.000
_cell.length_b   1.000
_cell.length_c   1.000
_cell.angle_alpha   90.00
_cell.angle_beta   90.00
_cell.angle_gamma   90.00
#
_symmetry.space_group_name_H-M   'P 1'
#
loop_
_entity.id
_entity.type
_entity.pdbx_description
1 polymer ?
#
loop_
_entity_poly.entity_id
_entity_poly.type
_entity_poly.pdbx_seq_one_letter_code
_entity_poly.pdbx_strand_id
1 'polypeptide(L)'
;MATPILPPLSAETPGILRRSVAPAPGIVHLGFGNFHRAHQAVYTEAAIASRGGDWGIIGVSSRSSAITDAMHAQDMLYTVVEISPEGSKFSTPRVHTDAFVAAQEPQRVVAVIGAETTRIVSLTVTENGYTYSPATGSLNVSDPDVQHDLANGAAPRTPIGQIVRGLQQRARTHGKPVTVLSCDNLADNGHHTQRLVREFASLLPAGEAAEALQWIDANVTFPSSMVDRIVPATTDRYRSLVAEQLGYADQIPVPAEPFTMWILEDDFIAGRPAWEAGGAIFTDDVAGYEQLKVRLLNGTHSLIAYLGALSGAATIPDAAGIDYIEAAARRVLRDEYLPSVTVPGAVDVDAYEEQLFLRWRNSALGHRTSQVGSDGSVKLRQRIPIPALEMLDAGAMPHYLALTVAAYLSCIAPLRGFDPGNHANAMQDPARGTLQDLAERSSSGRDLAAKVLGEHHLLGDELATRESFVRRTGELIDIIHRQGPLAAANAAAESTSLLPAQTRSIR
;
A
#
# COMPACT_ATOMS: atom_id res chain seq x y z
N MET A 1 -35.53 23.25 -14.69
CA MET A 1 -34.46 23.66 -15.63
C MET A 1 -33.67 22.42 -15.96
N ALA A 2 -33.49 22.07 -17.24
CA ALA A 2 -32.68 20.93 -17.62
C ALA A 2 -31.22 21.21 -17.22
N THR A 3 -30.60 20.31 -16.48
CA THR A 3 -29.17 20.40 -16.17
C THR A 3 -28.41 20.47 -17.49
N PRO A 4 -27.55 21.48 -17.72
CA PRO A 4 -26.80 21.57 -18.96
C PRO A 4 -25.98 20.29 -19.14
N ILE A 5 -26.11 19.66 -20.30
CA ILE A 5 -25.30 18.49 -20.67
C ILE A 5 -23.87 19.00 -20.89
N LEU A 6 -22.97 18.69 -19.97
CA LEU A 6 -21.56 19.04 -20.10
C LEU A 6 -20.91 18.20 -21.20
N PRO A 7 -19.93 18.76 -21.95
CA PRO A 7 -19.18 17.98 -22.92
C PRO A 7 -18.36 16.90 -22.21
N PRO A 8 -18.16 15.71 -22.82
CA PRO A 8 -17.24 14.71 -22.29
C PRO A 8 -15.79 15.24 -22.35
N LEU A 9 -14.96 14.79 -21.41
CA LEU A 9 -13.51 15.01 -21.46
C LEU A 9 -12.93 14.41 -22.75
N SER A 10 -12.12 15.20 -23.46
CA SER A 10 -11.43 14.83 -24.69
C SER A 10 -10.20 15.71 -24.91
N ALA A 11 -9.39 15.40 -25.92
CA ALA A 11 -8.25 16.23 -26.31
C ALA A 11 -8.66 17.64 -26.82
N GLU A 12 -9.94 17.81 -27.14
CA GLU A 12 -10.53 19.07 -27.59
C GLU A 12 -11.13 19.90 -26.43
N THR A 13 -11.17 19.35 -25.20
CA THR A 13 -11.69 20.07 -24.03
C THR A 13 -10.86 21.33 -23.73
N PRO A 14 -11.48 22.52 -23.60
CA PRO A 14 -10.78 23.75 -23.25
C PRO A 14 -10.01 23.62 -21.94
N GLY A 15 -8.76 24.11 -21.91
CA GLY A 15 -7.89 24.03 -20.73
C GLY A 15 -7.06 22.75 -20.63
N ILE A 16 -7.38 21.71 -21.42
CA ILE A 16 -6.48 20.57 -21.59
C ILE A 16 -5.32 20.99 -22.48
N LEU A 17 -4.13 21.07 -21.90
CA LEU A 17 -2.92 21.35 -22.65
C LEU A 17 -2.70 20.23 -23.68
N ARG A 18 -2.49 20.60 -24.95
CA ARG A 18 -2.06 19.64 -25.96
C ARG A 18 -0.56 19.42 -25.86
N ARG A 19 -0.12 18.17 -25.96
CA ARG A 19 1.30 17.86 -26.16
C ARG A 19 1.57 17.92 -27.66
N SER A 20 2.64 18.58 -28.08
CA SER A 20 2.99 18.72 -29.50
C SER A 20 3.30 17.38 -30.16
N VAL A 21 3.80 16.42 -29.39
CA VAL A 21 4.07 15.04 -29.81
C VAL A 21 3.63 14.10 -28.68
N ALA A 22 2.80 13.10 -29.00
CA ALA A 22 2.46 12.03 -28.06
C ALA A 22 3.67 11.09 -27.90
N PRO A 23 4.04 10.69 -26.67
CA PRO A 23 5.16 9.78 -26.46
C PRO A 23 4.82 8.41 -27.05
N ALA A 24 5.76 7.77 -27.75
CA ALA A 24 5.55 6.38 -28.16
C ALA A 24 5.53 5.46 -26.91
N PRO A 25 4.87 4.29 -26.98
CA PRO A 25 4.78 3.38 -25.83
C PRO A 25 6.16 2.83 -25.45
N GLY A 26 6.56 3.07 -24.20
CA GLY A 26 7.77 2.54 -23.58
C GLY A 26 7.53 1.70 -22.33
N ILE A 27 6.31 1.76 -21.80
CA ILE A 27 5.91 1.10 -20.55
C ILE A 27 4.63 0.31 -20.80
N VAL A 28 4.59 -0.94 -20.35
CA VAL A 28 3.35 -1.70 -20.19
C VAL A 28 3.04 -1.75 -18.70
N HIS A 29 1.79 -1.47 -18.32
CA HIS A 29 1.37 -1.51 -16.93
C HIS A 29 0.28 -2.55 -16.71
N LEU A 30 0.58 -3.57 -15.91
CA LEU A 30 -0.35 -4.62 -15.52
C LEU A 30 -1.09 -4.25 -14.23
N GLY A 31 -2.42 -4.33 -14.24
CA GLY A 31 -3.24 -3.93 -13.09
C GLY A 31 -3.66 -2.46 -13.18
N PHE A 32 -4.32 -2.09 -14.27
CA PHE A 32 -4.68 -0.71 -14.60
C PHE A 32 -5.79 -0.10 -13.70
N GLY A 33 -5.46 0.16 -12.44
CA GLY A 33 -6.36 0.68 -11.42
C GLY A 33 -6.22 2.18 -11.14
N ASN A 34 -6.93 2.64 -10.09
CA ASN A 34 -6.86 4.03 -9.63
C ASN A 34 -5.47 4.41 -9.11
N PHE A 35 -4.82 3.52 -8.35
CA PHE A 35 -3.52 3.83 -7.74
C PHE A 35 -2.47 4.18 -8.80
N HIS A 36 -2.32 3.37 -9.85
CA HIS A 36 -1.45 3.68 -10.99
C HIS A 36 -1.73 5.03 -11.63
N ARG A 37 -3.00 5.27 -11.94
CA ARG A 37 -3.45 6.51 -12.58
C ARG A 37 -3.17 7.75 -11.73
N ALA A 38 -3.22 7.63 -10.41
CA ALA A 38 -2.87 8.71 -9.50
C ALA A 38 -1.41 8.70 -9.02
N HIS A 39 -0.58 7.72 -9.40
CA HIS A 39 0.79 7.59 -8.89
C HIS A 39 1.80 7.49 -10.04
N GLN A 40 2.10 6.29 -10.54
CA GLN A 40 3.15 6.11 -11.56
C GLN A 40 2.89 6.93 -12.84
N ALA A 41 1.63 7.09 -13.24
CA ALA A 41 1.26 7.91 -14.39
C ALA A 41 1.54 9.42 -14.16
N VAL A 42 1.37 9.91 -12.93
CA VAL A 42 1.65 11.32 -12.56
C VAL A 42 3.16 11.59 -12.57
N TYR A 43 3.97 10.67 -12.01
CA TYR A 43 5.44 10.77 -12.09
C TYR A 43 5.94 10.68 -13.53
N THR A 44 5.33 9.82 -14.35
CA THR A 44 5.69 9.69 -15.77
C THR A 44 5.31 10.95 -16.55
N GLU A 45 4.17 11.58 -16.24
CA GLU A 45 3.79 12.86 -16.85
C GLU A 45 4.82 13.95 -16.53
N ALA A 46 5.25 14.04 -15.26
CA ALA A 46 6.27 14.98 -14.84
C ALA A 46 7.63 14.72 -15.51
N ALA A 47 8.05 13.44 -15.58
CA ALA A 47 9.28 13.03 -16.24
C ALA A 47 9.31 13.41 -17.73
N ILE A 48 8.24 13.10 -18.47
CA ILE A 48 8.14 13.44 -19.90
C ILE A 48 8.00 14.95 -20.10
N ALA A 49 7.26 15.66 -19.23
CA ALA A 49 7.18 17.11 -19.30
C ALA A 49 8.55 17.78 -19.07
N SER A 50 9.40 17.20 -18.22
CA SER A 50 10.73 17.74 -17.91
C SER A 50 11.80 17.38 -18.94
N ARG A 51 11.83 16.13 -19.43
CA ARG A 51 12.94 15.58 -20.24
C ARG A 51 12.50 14.97 -21.57
N GLY A 52 11.21 14.87 -21.85
CA GLY A 52 10.68 14.19 -23.03
C GLY A 52 10.88 12.68 -23.00
N GLY A 53 10.89 12.05 -24.18
CA GLY A 53 11.14 10.63 -24.37
C GLY A 53 9.88 9.79 -24.59
N ASP A 54 10.07 8.63 -25.21
CA ASP A 54 9.03 7.68 -25.60
C ASP A 54 8.66 6.75 -24.44
N TRP A 55 8.12 7.34 -23.38
CA TRP A 55 7.70 6.65 -22.16
C TRP A 55 6.19 6.57 -22.02
N GLY A 56 5.47 6.48 -23.15
CA GLY A 56 4.04 6.25 -23.17
C GLY A 56 3.67 4.93 -22.47
N ILE A 57 2.50 4.89 -21.85
CA ILE A 57 2.01 3.77 -21.05
C ILE A 57 0.86 3.08 -21.77
N ILE A 58 0.98 1.77 -21.97
CA ILE A 58 -0.14 0.89 -22.32
C ILE A 58 -0.71 0.32 -21.01
N GLY A 59 -1.96 0.66 -20.69
CA GLY A 59 -2.66 0.16 -19.50
C GLY A 59 -3.34 -1.18 -19.74
N VAL A 60 -3.08 -2.18 -18.89
CA VAL A 60 -3.69 -3.51 -18.99
C VAL A 60 -4.57 -3.78 -17.76
N SER A 61 -5.88 -3.76 -17.96
CA SER A 61 -6.86 -4.19 -16.96
C SER A 61 -6.96 -5.71 -16.94
N SER A 62 -7.09 -6.33 -15.77
CA SER A 62 -7.14 -7.79 -15.69
C SER A 62 -8.43 -8.37 -16.29
N ARG A 63 -9.60 -7.86 -15.88
CA ARG A 63 -10.92 -8.42 -16.24
C ARG A 63 -11.98 -7.39 -16.65
N SER A 64 -12.02 -6.23 -16.00
CA SER A 64 -13.07 -5.22 -16.24
C SER A 64 -12.72 -4.31 -17.42
N SER A 65 -13.68 -4.09 -18.32
CA SER A 65 -13.54 -3.13 -19.42
C SER A 65 -13.94 -1.70 -19.05
N ALA A 66 -14.61 -1.48 -17.90
CA ALA A 66 -15.19 -0.18 -17.58
C ALA A 66 -14.17 0.98 -17.61
N ILE A 67 -12.93 0.73 -17.14
CA ILE A 67 -11.86 1.72 -17.21
C ILE A 67 -11.30 1.88 -18.63
N THR A 68 -11.10 0.78 -19.36
CA THR A 68 -10.52 0.83 -20.71
C THR A 68 -11.47 1.50 -21.69
N ASP A 69 -12.76 1.18 -21.62
CA ASP A 69 -13.81 1.76 -22.46
C ASP A 69 -13.93 3.27 -22.23
N ALA A 70 -13.88 3.70 -20.96
CA ALA A 70 -13.89 5.11 -20.61
C ALA A 70 -12.62 5.84 -21.06
N MET A 71 -11.44 5.22 -20.97
CA MET A 71 -10.20 5.80 -21.52
C MET A 71 -10.31 6.01 -23.03
N HIS A 72 -10.80 5.01 -23.78
CA HIS A 72 -11.03 5.15 -25.24
C HIS A 72 -12.04 6.23 -25.57
N ALA A 73 -13.13 6.34 -24.80
CA ALA A 73 -14.13 7.38 -24.97
C ALA A 73 -13.63 8.81 -24.64
N GLN A 74 -12.49 8.93 -23.95
CA GLN A 74 -11.93 10.20 -23.47
C GLN A 74 -10.54 10.49 -24.05
N ASP A 75 -10.19 9.94 -25.22
CA ASP A 75 -8.86 10.13 -25.87
C ASP A 75 -7.67 9.77 -24.96
N MET A 76 -7.82 8.70 -24.16
CA MET A 76 -6.87 8.26 -23.12
C MET A 76 -6.67 9.26 -21.97
N LEU A 77 -7.60 10.20 -21.76
CA LEU A 77 -7.53 11.21 -20.71
C LEU A 77 -8.44 10.88 -19.52
N TYR A 78 -8.01 11.33 -18.36
CA TYR A 78 -8.77 11.33 -17.11
C TYR A 78 -8.20 12.41 -16.19
N THR A 79 -8.99 12.82 -15.21
CA THR A 79 -8.63 13.86 -14.25
C THR A 79 -8.17 13.23 -12.94
N VAL A 80 -6.97 13.56 -12.49
CA VAL A 80 -6.55 13.33 -11.10
C VAL A 80 -7.05 14.51 -10.26
N VAL A 81 -7.78 14.20 -9.20
CA VAL A 81 -8.36 15.17 -8.28
C VAL A 81 -7.61 15.06 -6.96
N GLU A 82 -6.68 15.98 -6.71
CA GLU A 82 -5.96 16.06 -5.45
C GLU A 82 -6.81 16.80 -4.42
N ILE A 83 -7.08 16.18 -3.28
CA ILE A 83 -8.06 16.68 -2.32
C ILE A 83 -7.43 16.87 -0.95
N SER A 84 -7.56 18.09 -0.46
CA SER A 84 -7.09 18.54 0.85
C SER A 84 -8.17 19.35 1.56
N PRO A 85 -8.05 19.59 2.87
CA PRO A 85 -8.94 20.53 3.57
C PRO A 85 -8.92 21.94 2.99
N GLU A 86 -7.81 22.36 2.38
CA GLU A 86 -7.62 23.69 1.78
C GLU A 86 -8.29 23.81 0.38
N GLY A 87 -8.72 22.70 -0.21
CA GLY A 87 -9.38 22.67 -1.50
C GLY A 87 -8.93 21.52 -2.40
N SER A 88 -9.32 21.60 -3.68
CA SER A 88 -9.00 20.61 -4.71
C SER A 88 -8.09 21.18 -5.79
N LYS A 89 -7.12 20.38 -6.23
CA LYS A 89 -6.33 20.63 -7.43
C LYS A 89 -6.62 19.55 -8.46
N PHE A 90 -6.59 19.93 -9.73
CA PHE A 90 -6.93 19.06 -10.84
C PHE A 90 -5.75 18.98 -11.80
N SER A 91 -5.42 17.77 -12.24
CA SER A 91 -4.42 17.54 -13.28
C SER A 91 -4.88 16.43 -14.22
N THR A 92 -4.33 16.42 -15.44
CA THR A 92 -4.67 15.43 -16.47
C THR A 92 -3.36 14.82 -16.98
N PRO A 93 -2.94 13.66 -16.44
CA PRO A 93 -1.81 12.93 -17.00
C PRO A 93 -2.06 12.56 -18.47
N ARG A 94 -1.08 12.75 -19.34
CA ARG A 94 -1.19 12.53 -20.81
C ARG A 94 -0.14 11.54 -21.29
N VAL A 95 -0.04 10.45 -20.55
CA VAL A 95 1.00 9.43 -20.72
C VAL A 95 0.46 8.14 -21.30
N HIS A 96 -0.85 7.91 -21.23
CA HIS A 96 -1.47 6.68 -21.73
C HIS A 96 -1.62 6.75 -23.24
N THR A 97 -1.10 5.74 -23.94
CA THR A 97 -1.16 5.64 -25.41
C THR A 97 -2.25 4.67 -25.86
N ASP A 98 -2.62 3.71 -25.00
CA ASP A 98 -3.59 2.67 -25.27
C ASP A 98 -4.01 1.99 -23.96
N ALA A 99 -5.15 1.30 -23.95
CA ALA A 99 -5.60 0.49 -22.82
C ALA A 99 -6.47 -0.69 -23.27
N PHE A 100 -6.32 -1.86 -22.64
CA PHE A 100 -7.11 -3.04 -22.99
C PHE A 100 -7.24 -4.05 -21.84
N VAL A 101 -8.06 -5.09 -22.04
CA VAL A 101 -8.39 -6.09 -21.03
C VAL A 101 -7.67 -7.41 -21.29
N ALA A 102 -6.80 -7.82 -20.36
CA ALA A 102 -5.99 -9.04 -20.46
C ALA A 102 -6.84 -10.29 -20.67
N ALA A 103 -7.95 -10.44 -19.94
CA ALA A 103 -8.83 -11.62 -20.06
C ALA A 103 -9.50 -11.74 -21.44
N GLN A 104 -9.64 -10.64 -22.19
CA GLN A 104 -10.24 -10.62 -23.52
C GLN A 104 -9.18 -10.78 -24.62
N GLU A 105 -7.95 -10.30 -24.37
CA GLU A 105 -6.86 -10.29 -25.34
C GLU A 105 -5.53 -10.82 -24.74
N PRO A 106 -5.49 -12.07 -24.24
CA PRO A 106 -4.32 -12.58 -23.50
C PRO A 106 -3.06 -12.68 -24.38
N GLN A 107 -3.20 -12.97 -25.68
CA GLN A 107 -2.06 -12.94 -26.61
C GLN A 107 -1.52 -11.53 -26.82
N ARG A 108 -2.37 -10.50 -26.77
CA ARG A 108 -1.92 -9.11 -26.90
C ARG A 108 -1.08 -8.69 -25.70
N VAL A 109 -1.38 -9.19 -24.50
CA VAL A 109 -0.54 -8.97 -23.30
C VAL A 109 0.88 -9.46 -23.55
N VAL A 110 1.03 -10.69 -24.04
CA VAL A 110 2.34 -11.27 -24.39
C VAL A 110 3.02 -10.43 -25.47
N ALA A 111 2.27 -10.01 -26.50
CA ALA A 111 2.82 -9.21 -27.59
C ALA A 111 3.34 -7.83 -27.14
N VAL A 112 2.62 -7.11 -26.26
CA VAL A 112 3.06 -5.79 -25.79
C VAL A 112 4.22 -5.88 -24.80
N ILE A 113 4.28 -6.90 -23.94
CA ILE A 113 5.46 -7.17 -23.12
C ILE A 113 6.66 -7.54 -24.02
N GLY A 114 6.38 -8.33 -25.05
CA GLY A 114 7.33 -8.81 -26.05
C GLY A 114 7.79 -7.76 -27.07
N ALA A 115 7.25 -6.55 -27.05
CA ALA A 115 7.55 -5.52 -28.05
C ALA A 115 8.90 -4.86 -27.82
N GLU A 116 9.64 -4.59 -28.91
CA GLU A 116 10.96 -3.94 -28.85
C GLU A 116 10.93 -2.56 -28.18
N THR A 117 9.81 -1.84 -28.31
CA THR A 117 9.61 -0.51 -27.71
C THR A 117 9.38 -0.57 -26.20
N THR A 118 8.86 -1.68 -25.67
CA THR A 118 8.63 -1.87 -24.23
C THR A 118 9.96 -2.08 -23.53
N ARG A 119 10.26 -1.15 -22.63
CA ARG A 119 11.49 -1.13 -21.81
C ARG A 119 11.20 -1.39 -20.34
N ILE A 120 9.98 -1.11 -19.88
CA ILE A 120 9.52 -1.38 -18.53
C ILE A 120 8.16 -2.09 -18.55
N VAL A 121 8.03 -3.16 -17.79
CA VAL A 121 6.74 -3.77 -17.41
C VAL A 121 6.50 -3.44 -15.95
N SER A 122 5.49 -2.64 -15.64
CA SER A 122 5.16 -2.25 -14.26
C SER A 122 3.89 -2.95 -13.77
N LEU A 123 3.76 -3.14 -12.45
CA LEU A 123 2.64 -3.88 -11.86
C LEU A 123 1.99 -3.15 -10.68
N THR A 124 0.65 -3.07 -10.68
CA THR A 124 -0.19 -2.87 -9.48
C THR A 124 -1.33 -3.89 -9.48
N VAL A 125 -0.99 -5.16 -9.34
CA VAL A 125 -1.92 -6.30 -9.46
C VAL A 125 -2.50 -6.75 -8.12
N THR A 126 -2.18 -6.04 -7.03
CA THR A 126 -2.42 -6.40 -5.63
C THR A 126 -1.60 -7.61 -5.17
N GLU A 127 -1.50 -7.82 -3.86
CA GLU A 127 -0.79 -8.95 -3.26
C GLU A 127 -1.30 -10.29 -3.81
N ASN A 128 -2.60 -10.41 -4.04
CA ASN A 128 -3.23 -11.62 -4.57
C ASN A 128 -2.94 -11.85 -6.06
N GLY A 129 -2.55 -10.80 -6.81
CA GLY A 129 -2.28 -10.90 -8.25
C GLY A 129 -1.00 -11.65 -8.60
N TYR A 130 -0.10 -11.83 -7.62
CA TYR A 130 1.15 -12.58 -7.78
C TYR A 130 0.96 -14.10 -7.73
N THR A 131 -0.23 -14.57 -7.32
CA THR A 131 -0.60 -16.00 -7.20
C THR A 131 0.44 -16.82 -6.45
N TYR A 132 0.88 -16.32 -5.29
CA TYR A 132 1.82 -16.98 -4.40
C TYR A 132 1.13 -17.48 -3.12
N SER A 133 1.77 -18.42 -2.43
CA SER A 133 1.36 -18.86 -1.10
C SER A 133 1.97 -17.93 -0.05
N PRO A 134 1.16 -17.18 0.74
CA PRO A 134 1.69 -16.33 1.81
C PRO A 134 2.49 -17.11 2.87
N ALA A 135 2.20 -18.40 3.02
CA ALA A 135 2.88 -19.26 3.98
C ALA A 135 4.31 -19.61 3.57
N THR A 136 4.59 -19.71 2.26
CA THR A 136 5.90 -20.11 1.75
C THR A 136 6.63 -18.98 1.02
N GLY A 137 5.91 -17.94 0.59
CA GLY A 137 6.45 -16.89 -0.28
C GLY A 137 6.71 -17.34 -1.72
N SER A 138 6.37 -18.60 -2.07
CA SER A 138 6.58 -19.19 -3.39
C SER A 138 5.29 -19.24 -4.21
N LEU A 139 5.44 -19.38 -5.52
CA LEU A 139 4.38 -19.55 -6.50
C LEU A 139 3.42 -20.65 -6.06
N ASN A 140 2.12 -20.34 -6.04
CA ASN A 140 1.10 -21.32 -5.75
C ASN A 140 0.85 -22.20 -6.99
N VAL A 141 1.69 -23.22 -7.15
CA VAL A 141 1.59 -24.16 -8.28
C VAL A 141 0.24 -24.87 -8.31
N SER A 142 -0.44 -25.05 -7.16
CA SER A 142 -1.75 -25.70 -7.12
C SER A 142 -2.90 -24.83 -7.65
N ASP A 143 -2.65 -23.53 -7.89
CA ASP A 143 -3.65 -22.63 -8.42
C ASP A 143 -4.06 -23.02 -9.85
N PRO A 144 -5.38 -23.09 -10.17
CA PRO A 144 -5.84 -23.48 -11.51
C PRO A 144 -5.37 -22.58 -12.64
N ASP A 145 -5.22 -21.26 -12.41
CA ASP A 145 -4.75 -20.34 -13.43
C ASP A 145 -3.22 -20.47 -13.63
N VAL A 146 -2.45 -20.80 -12.58
CA VAL A 146 -1.02 -21.14 -12.72
C VAL A 146 -0.85 -22.43 -13.51
N GLN A 147 -1.63 -23.47 -13.20
CA GLN A 147 -1.62 -24.73 -13.95
C GLN A 147 -2.00 -24.53 -15.42
N HIS A 148 -3.00 -23.67 -15.68
CA HIS A 148 -3.38 -23.30 -17.05
C HIS A 148 -2.20 -22.62 -17.78
N ASP A 149 -1.50 -21.70 -17.14
CA ASP A 149 -0.38 -20.96 -17.77
C ASP A 149 0.85 -21.84 -18.05
N LEU A 150 1.07 -22.87 -17.22
CA LEU A 150 2.13 -23.86 -17.40
C LEU A 150 1.84 -24.83 -18.56
N ALA A 151 0.58 -24.97 -18.98
CA ALA A 151 0.21 -25.83 -20.09
C ALA A 151 0.78 -25.29 -21.42
N ASN A 152 1.35 -26.19 -22.24
CA ASN A 152 1.97 -25.81 -23.49
C ASN A 152 0.94 -25.19 -24.46
N GLY A 153 1.29 -24.05 -25.07
CA GLY A 153 0.45 -23.33 -26.04
C GLY A 153 -0.73 -22.56 -25.43
N ALA A 154 -0.90 -22.57 -24.11
CA ALA A 154 -1.94 -21.80 -23.44
C ALA A 154 -1.63 -20.29 -23.47
N ALA A 155 -2.65 -19.47 -23.73
CA ALA A 155 -2.54 -18.04 -23.53
C ALA A 155 -2.59 -17.74 -22.02
N PRO A 156 -1.60 -17.00 -21.48
CA PRO A 156 -1.44 -16.85 -20.04
C PRO A 156 -2.48 -15.92 -19.41
N ARG A 157 -2.94 -16.29 -18.22
CA ARG A 157 -3.98 -15.62 -17.43
C ARG A 157 -3.42 -14.89 -16.22
N THR A 158 -2.38 -15.45 -15.60
CA THR A 158 -1.74 -14.88 -14.42
C THR A 158 -0.72 -13.80 -14.84
N PRO A 159 -0.53 -12.73 -14.05
CA PRO A 159 0.51 -11.74 -14.31
C PRO A 159 1.92 -12.34 -14.45
N ILE A 160 2.27 -13.31 -13.61
CA ILE A 160 3.57 -13.99 -13.68
C ILE A 160 3.72 -14.79 -14.97
N GLY A 161 2.70 -15.58 -15.34
CA GLY A 161 2.70 -16.31 -16.61
C GLY A 161 2.76 -15.37 -17.82
N GLN A 162 2.03 -14.25 -17.78
CA GLN A 162 2.05 -13.22 -18.83
C GLN A 162 3.45 -12.61 -19.01
N ILE A 163 4.11 -12.26 -17.89
CA ILE A 163 5.50 -11.79 -17.91
C ILE A 163 6.40 -12.83 -18.55
N VAL A 164 6.43 -14.07 -18.02
CA VAL A 164 7.34 -15.11 -18.52
C VAL A 164 7.15 -15.36 -20.01
N ARG A 165 5.90 -15.49 -20.49
CA ARG A 165 5.61 -15.68 -21.92
C ARG A 165 6.06 -14.48 -22.76
N GLY A 166 5.86 -13.26 -22.26
CA GLY A 166 6.36 -12.05 -22.92
C GLY A 166 7.89 -12.02 -23.00
N LEU A 167 8.59 -12.37 -21.91
CA LEU A 167 10.05 -12.46 -21.88
C LEU A 167 10.59 -13.52 -22.85
N GLN A 168 9.95 -14.68 -22.94
CA GLN A 168 10.29 -15.70 -23.94
C GLN A 168 10.12 -15.19 -25.37
N GLN A 169 9.05 -14.44 -25.66
CA GLN A 169 8.87 -13.82 -26.96
C GLN A 169 10.01 -12.83 -27.26
N ARG A 170 10.44 -12.01 -26.29
CA ARG A 170 11.59 -11.09 -26.48
C ARG A 170 12.86 -11.86 -26.78
N ALA A 171 13.17 -12.86 -25.98
CA ALA A 171 14.37 -13.69 -26.12
C ALA A 171 14.49 -14.29 -27.52
N ARG A 172 13.37 -14.79 -28.06
CA ARG A 172 13.32 -15.48 -29.36
C ARG A 172 13.20 -14.56 -30.58
N THR A 173 12.94 -13.27 -30.37
CA THR A 173 12.75 -12.31 -31.46
C THR A 173 13.94 -11.37 -31.62
N HIS A 174 14.08 -10.39 -30.74
CA HIS A 174 15.11 -9.35 -30.84
C HIS A 174 16.08 -9.33 -29.65
N GLY A 175 15.79 -10.04 -28.56
CA GLY A 175 16.70 -10.24 -27.43
C GLY A 175 17.04 -8.99 -26.62
N LYS A 176 16.28 -7.89 -26.76
CA LYS A 176 16.57 -6.64 -26.03
C LYS A 176 16.16 -6.75 -24.55
N PRO A 177 16.93 -6.15 -23.62
CA PRO A 177 16.64 -6.22 -22.20
C PRO A 177 15.36 -5.47 -21.83
N VAL A 178 14.84 -5.75 -20.64
CA VAL A 178 13.61 -5.13 -20.10
C VAL A 178 13.65 -5.14 -18.58
N THR A 179 13.06 -4.14 -17.95
CA THR A 179 12.90 -4.10 -16.49
C THR A 179 11.48 -4.48 -16.10
N VAL A 180 11.31 -5.29 -15.04
CA VAL A 180 10.02 -5.60 -14.43
C VAL A 180 9.94 -4.91 -13.07
N LEU A 181 9.07 -3.92 -12.96
CA LEU A 181 8.96 -3.05 -11.79
C LEU A 181 7.65 -3.30 -11.04
N SER A 182 7.72 -3.95 -9.87
CA SER A 182 6.55 -3.99 -8.98
C SER A 182 6.33 -2.63 -8.34
N CYS A 183 5.06 -2.20 -8.29
CA CYS A 183 4.59 -1.04 -7.54
C CYS A 183 3.46 -1.45 -6.57
N ASP A 184 3.38 -2.72 -6.21
CA ASP A 184 2.46 -3.22 -5.19
C ASP A 184 3.07 -3.07 -3.79
N ASN A 185 2.22 -2.97 -2.77
CA ASN A 185 2.63 -2.78 -1.37
C ASN A 185 3.04 -4.12 -0.71
N LEU A 186 4.02 -4.79 -1.32
CA LEU A 186 4.70 -5.99 -0.79
C LEU A 186 6.10 -5.59 -0.32
N ALA A 187 6.58 -6.23 0.75
CA ALA A 187 7.97 -6.06 1.14
C ALA A 187 8.88 -6.69 0.08
N ASP A 188 9.99 -6.04 -0.24
CA ASP A 188 10.98 -6.58 -1.20
C ASP A 188 10.34 -6.97 -2.54
N ASN A 189 9.40 -6.13 -3.02
CA ASN A 189 8.47 -6.49 -4.11
C ASN A 189 9.17 -6.82 -5.44
N GLY A 190 10.33 -6.21 -5.72
CA GLY A 190 11.14 -6.48 -6.90
C GLY A 190 11.71 -7.90 -6.86
N HIS A 191 12.51 -8.21 -5.84
CA HIS A 191 13.07 -9.55 -5.69
C HIS A 191 12.00 -10.62 -5.46
N HIS A 192 10.88 -10.31 -4.80
CA HIS A 192 9.75 -11.22 -4.72
C HIS A 192 9.19 -11.56 -6.12
N THR A 193 9.00 -10.54 -6.97
CA THR A 193 8.58 -10.74 -8.36
C THR A 193 9.61 -11.58 -9.14
N GLN A 194 10.90 -11.30 -8.96
CA GLN A 194 11.99 -12.07 -9.58
C GLN A 194 11.93 -13.55 -9.19
N ARG A 195 11.75 -13.86 -7.90
CA ARG A 195 11.63 -15.23 -7.41
C ARG A 195 10.47 -15.96 -8.08
N LEU A 196 9.28 -15.36 -8.11
CA LEU A 196 8.09 -15.96 -8.71
C LEU A 196 8.23 -16.17 -10.23
N VAL A 197 8.82 -15.21 -10.94
CA VAL A 197 9.12 -15.33 -12.37
C VAL A 197 10.08 -16.49 -12.65
N ARG A 198 11.13 -16.63 -11.82
CA ARG A 198 12.10 -17.74 -11.92
C ARG A 198 11.47 -19.09 -11.58
N GLU A 199 10.68 -19.16 -10.50
CA GLU A 199 9.96 -20.37 -10.12
C GLU A 199 9.02 -20.81 -11.24
N PHE A 200 8.22 -19.91 -11.80
CA PHE A 200 7.37 -20.21 -12.95
C PHE A 200 8.18 -20.70 -14.15
N ALA A 201 9.26 -20.00 -14.52
CA ALA A 201 10.12 -20.38 -15.64
C ALA A 201 10.77 -21.77 -15.44
N SER A 202 11.11 -22.13 -14.21
CA SER A 202 11.70 -23.43 -13.88
C SER A 202 10.74 -24.62 -14.02
N LEU A 203 9.44 -24.36 -13.98
CA LEU A 203 8.38 -25.37 -14.12
C LEU A 203 8.00 -25.64 -15.60
N LEU A 204 8.57 -24.89 -16.54
CA LEU A 204 8.40 -25.12 -17.97
C LEU A 204 9.14 -26.40 -18.42
N PRO A 205 8.83 -26.94 -19.62
CA PRO A 205 9.56 -28.07 -20.19
C PRO A 205 11.08 -27.83 -20.21
N ALA A 206 11.89 -28.85 -19.91
CA ALA A 206 13.31 -28.69 -19.56
C ALA A 206 14.15 -27.80 -20.51
N GLY A 207 14.00 -27.96 -21.83
CA GLY A 207 14.74 -27.13 -22.80
C GLY A 207 14.29 -25.67 -22.82
N GLU A 208 12.99 -25.44 -22.63
CA GLU A 208 12.38 -24.12 -22.56
C GLU A 208 12.68 -23.41 -21.25
N ALA A 209 12.69 -24.14 -20.14
CA ALA A 209 13.08 -23.63 -18.83
C ALA A 209 14.53 -23.14 -18.81
N ALA A 210 15.46 -23.93 -19.36
CA ALA A 210 16.87 -23.55 -19.42
C ALA A 210 17.11 -22.28 -20.23
N GLU A 211 16.49 -22.17 -21.42
CA GLU A 211 16.55 -20.98 -22.27
C GLU A 211 15.98 -19.75 -21.56
N ALA A 212 14.79 -19.88 -20.96
CA ALA A 212 14.12 -18.78 -20.28
C ALA A 212 14.92 -18.28 -19.07
N LEU A 213 15.37 -19.18 -18.19
CA LEU A 213 16.14 -18.82 -17.00
C LEU A 213 17.46 -18.14 -17.35
N GLN A 214 18.20 -18.68 -18.31
CA GLN A 214 19.46 -18.07 -18.76
C GLN A 214 19.25 -16.66 -19.30
N TRP A 215 18.21 -16.47 -20.11
CA TRP A 215 17.93 -15.15 -20.68
C TRP A 215 17.46 -14.14 -19.62
N ILE A 216 16.58 -14.57 -18.70
CA ILE A 216 16.10 -13.75 -17.58
C ILE A 216 17.29 -13.24 -16.76
N ASP A 217 18.23 -14.12 -16.41
CA ASP A 217 19.40 -13.77 -15.58
C ASP A 217 20.34 -12.77 -16.23
N ALA A 218 20.39 -12.73 -17.57
CA ALA A 218 21.28 -11.84 -18.30
C ALA A 218 20.62 -10.54 -18.78
N ASN A 219 19.29 -10.48 -18.87
CA ASN A 219 18.60 -9.42 -19.62
C ASN A 219 17.41 -8.76 -18.89
N VAL A 220 17.10 -9.18 -17.66
CA VAL A 220 15.96 -8.67 -16.92
C VAL A 220 16.36 -8.21 -15.53
N THR A 221 15.98 -6.98 -15.17
CA THR A 221 16.12 -6.45 -13.81
C THR A 221 14.78 -6.33 -13.11
N PHE A 222 14.81 -6.44 -11.78
CA PHE A 222 13.62 -6.46 -10.93
C PHE A 222 13.79 -5.52 -9.73
N PRO A 223 13.92 -4.19 -9.97
CA PRO A 223 14.10 -3.24 -8.89
C PRO A 223 12.92 -3.27 -7.93
N SER A 224 13.21 -3.27 -6.64
CA SER A 224 12.21 -3.06 -5.59
C SER A 224 11.78 -1.59 -5.53
N SER A 225 10.56 -1.37 -5.06
CA SER A 225 10.03 -0.02 -4.86
C SER A 225 9.12 0.09 -3.65
N MET A 226 9.10 1.26 -3.04
CA MET A 226 8.10 1.64 -2.06
C MET A 226 7.22 2.75 -2.64
N VAL A 227 5.91 2.52 -2.62
CA VAL A 227 4.91 3.47 -3.12
C VAL A 227 4.02 3.94 -1.97
N ASP A 228 3.71 5.24 -1.94
CA ASP A 228 2.72 5.78 -1.00
C ASP A 228 1.91 6.91 -1.62
N ARG A 229 0.59 6.74 -1.61
CA ARG A 229 -0.43 7.74 -1.91
C ARG A 229 -1.79 7.17 -1.54
N ILE A 230 -2.57 7.88 -0.75
CA ILE A 230 -3.97 7.54 -0.52
C ILE A 230 -4.76 7.85 -1.79
N VAL A 231 -5.36 6.83 -2.37
CA VAL A 231 -6.16 6.91 -3.60
C VAL A 231 -7.50 6.19 -3.40
N PRO A 232 -8.58 6.90 -3.01
CA PRO A 232 -9.89 6.29 -2.86
C PRO A 232 -10.49 5.77 -4.16
N ALA A 233 -11.56 4.97 -4.03
CA ALA A 233 -12.39 4.62 -5.16
C ALA A 233 -13.08 5.85 -5.74
N THR A 234 -13.27 5.85 -7.06
CA THR A 234 -14.05 6.88 -7.73
C THR A 234 -15.54 6.70 -7.41
N THR A 235 -16.22 7.79 -7.07
CA THR A 235 -17.65 7.84 -6.75
C THR A 235 -18.30 9.01 -7.50
N ASP A 236 -19.62 9.02 -7.60
CA ASP A 236 -20.36 10.12 -8.26
C ASP A 236 -20.05 11.49 -7.66
N ARG A 237 -19.71 11.56 -6.37
CA ARG A 237 -19.20 12.79 -5.73
C ARG A 237 -18.04 13.43 -6.52
N TYR A 238 -17.06 12.63 -6.94
CA TYR A 238 -15.89 13.14 -7.66
C TYR A 238 -16.19 13.46 -9.11
N ARG A 239 -17.14 12.75 -9.73
CA ARG A 239 -17.65 13.08 -11.07
C ARG A 239 -18.34 14.43 -11.08
N SER A 240 -19.23 14.66 -10.11
CA SER A 240 -19.90 15.94 -9.92
C SER A 240 -18.90 17.04 -9.60
N LEU A 241 -17.90 16.79 -8.74
CA LEU A 241 -16.87 17.76 -8.41
C LEU A 241 -16.09 18.21 -9.65
N VAL A 242 -15.65 17.28 -10.51
CA VAL A 242 -14.96 17.59 -11.77
C VAL A 242 -15.89 18.36 -12.72
N ALA A 243 -17.13 17.91 -12.88
CA ALA A 243 -18.14 18.56 -13.70
C ALA A 243 -18.38 20.02 -13.28
N GLU A 244 -18.57 20.26 -11.99
CA GLU A 244 -18.84 21.58 -11.42
C GLU A 244 -17.63 22.52 -11.50
N GLN A 245 -16.42 22.01 -11.26
CA GLN A 245 -15.21 22.84 -11.18
C GLN A 245 -14.55 23.08 -12.55
N LEU A 246 -14.64 22.10 -13.46
CA LEU A 246 -13.92 22.14 -14.74
C LEU A 246 -14.83 22.26 -15.97
N GLY A 247 -16.15 22.10 -15.81
CA GLY A 247 -17.12 22.31 -16.89
C GLY A 247 -17.17 21.19 -17.93
N TYR A 248 -16.67 20.00 -17.62
CA TYR A 248 -16.73 18.81 -18.47
C TYR A 248 -17.05 17.54 -17.66
N ALA A 249 -17.63 16.54 -18.32
CA ALA A 249 -17.92 15.25 -17.71
C ALA A 249 -16.72 14.30 -17.86
N ASP A 250 -16.19 13.81 -16.73
CA ASP A 250 -15.20 12.74 -16.68
C ASP A 250 -15.82 11.48 -16.07
N GLN A 251 -15.79 10.38 -16.82
CA GLN A 251 -16.33 9.07 -16.44
C GLN A 251 -15.44 8.34 -15.44
N ILE A 252 -14.17 8.71 -15.33
CA ILE A 252 -13.17 7.98 -14.53
C ILE A 252 -12.18 8.90 -13.79
N PRO A 253 -12.59 10.04 -13.18
CA PRO A 253 -11.68 10.86 -12.39
C PRO A 253 -11.13 10.05 -11.21
N VAL A 254 -9.90 10.35 -10.82
CA VAL A 254 -9.19 9.61 -9.77
C VAL A 254 -8.94 10.54 -8.59
N PRO A 255 -9.65 10.38 -7.47
CA PRO A 255 -9.37 11.14 -6.25
C PRO A 255 -8.07 10.66 -5.62
N ALA A 256 -7.27 11.58 -5.08
CA ALA A 256 -6.07 11.26 -4.32
C ALA A 256 -5.75 12.32 -3.27
N GLU A 257 -4.96 11.98 -2.25
CA GLU A 257 -4.30 13.03 -1.44
C GLU A 257 -3.24 13.77 -2.27
N PRO A 258 -2.88 15.01 -1.91
CA PRO A 258 -1.75 15.72 -2.52
C PRO A 258 -0.41 15.04 -2.23
N PHE A 259 -0.28 14.38 -1.07
CA PHE A 259 0.94 13.68 -0.73
C PHE A 259 1.20 12.52 -1.71
N THR A 260 2.44 12.37 -2.13
CA THR A 260 2.89 11.20 -2.88
C THR A 260 4.35 10.92 -2.58
N MET A 261 4.70 9.64 -2.55
CA MET A 261 6.08 9.19 -2.40
C MET A 261 6.31 7.98 -3.28
N TRP A 262 7.44 7.96 -3.97
CA TRP A 262 7.90 6.82 -4.75
C TRP A 262 9.41 6.66 -4.57
N ILE A 263 9.78 5.58 -3.89
CA ILE A 263 11.17 5.20 -3.65
C ILE A 263 11.48 3.99 -4.53
N LEU A 264 12.59 3.99 -5.24
CA LEU A 264 12.99 2.90 -6.13
C LEU A 264 14.47 2.56 -5.97
N GLU A 265 14.81 1.29 -6.18
CA GLU A 265 16.17 0.92 -6.57
C GLU A 265 16.45 1.43 -7.99
N ASP A 266 17.66 1.91 -8.25
CA ASP A 266 18.05 2.39 -9.59
C ASP A 266 18.65 1.27 -10.47
N ASP A 267 17.89 0.17 -10.63
CA ASP A 267 18.31 -0.99 -11.43
C ASP A 267 17.43 -1.16 -12.69
N PHE A 268 17.70 -0.32 -13.70
CA PHE A 268 16.94 -0.28 -14.96
C PHE A 268 17.82 -0.58 -16.18
N ILE A 269 17.93 -1.86 -16.53
CA ILE A 269 18.79 -2.34 -17.63
C ILE A 269 18.43 -1.77 -19.02
N ALA A 270 17.18 -1.34 -19.23
CA ALA A 270 16.69 -0.76 -20.49
C ALA A 270 16.46 0.76 -20.41
N GLY A 271 17.03 1.42 -19.40
CA GLY A 271 16.77 2.82 -19.06
C GLY A 271 15.40 3.03 -18.43
N ARG A 272 15.14 4.26 -17.98
CA ARG A 272 13.88 4.66 -17.34
C ARG A 272 13.52 6.12 -17.59
N PRO A 273 12.27 6.55 -17.35
CA PRO A 273 11.94 7.96 -17.28
C PRO A 273 12.74 8.67 -16.17
N ALA A 274 12.94 9.97 -16.33
CA ALA A 274 13.51 10.84 -15.30
C ALA A 274 12.48 11.13 -14.19
N TRP A 275 12.00 10.08 -13.50
CA TRP A 275 10.95 10.17 -12.47
C TRP A 275 11.34 11.06 -11.29
N GLU A 276 12.64 11.30 -11.07
CA GLU A 276 13.13 12.27 -10.10
C GLU A 276 12.64 13.71 -10.38
N ALA A 277 12.30 14.04 -11.63
CA ALA A 277 11.67 15.32 -11.97
C ALA A 277 10.25 15.46 -11.41
N GLY A 278 9.57 14.35 -11.12
CA GLY A 278 8.30 14.30 -10.40
C GLY A 278 8.43 14.10 -8.89
N GLY A 279 9.67 14.03 -8.38
CA GLY A 279 9.97 13.81 -6.95
C GLY A 279 10.22 12.37 -6.54
N ALA A 280 10.35 11.43 -7.49
CA ALA A 280 10.74 10.06 -7.14
C ALA A 280 12.17 10.04 -6.61
N ILE A 281 12.43 9.19 -5.62
CA ILE A 281 13.73 9.05 -4.96
C ILE A 281 14.32 7.70 -5.36
N PHE A 282 15.54 7.74 -5.89
CA PHE A 282 16.31 6.53 -6.17
C PHE A 282 17.32 6.29 -5.05
N THR A 283 17.41 5.05 -4.57
CA THR A 283 18.21 4.67 -3.40
C THR A 283 18.63 3.21 -3.49
N ASP A 284 19.74 2.88 -2.82
CA ASP A 284 20.18 1.49 -2.62
C ASP A 284 19.54 0.84 -1.38
N ASP A 285 18.75 1.60 -0.62
CA ASP A 285 18.11 1.16 0.63
C ASP A 285 16.59 1.41 0.58
N VAL A 286 15.87 0.69 -0.28
CA VAL A 286 14.40 0.75 -0.31
C VAL A 286 13.79 0.15 0.96
N ALA A 287 14.42 -0.90 1.50
CA ALA A 287 13.97 -1.58 2.71
C ALA A 287 13.89 -0.63 3.93
N GLY A 288 14.85 0.29 4.08
CA GLY A 288 14.81 1.31 5.12
C GLY A 288 13.60 2.23 5.01
N TYR A 289 13.22 2.66 3.80
CA TYR A 289 12.02 3.46 3.57
C TYR A 289 10.72 2.66 3.79
N GLU A 290 10.68 1.39 3.38
CA GLU A 290 9.56 0.50 3.65
C GLU A 290 9.34 0.34 5.16
N GLN A 291 10.42 0.07 5.91
CA GLN A 291 10.36 -0.06 7.37
C GLN A 291 9.89 1.24 8.01
N LEU A 292 10.42 2.40 7.59
CA LEU A 292 10.02 3.72 8.06
C LEU A 292 8.51 3.96 7.84
N LYS A 293 7.96 3.64 6.65
CA LYS A 293 6.51 3.71 6.40
C LYS A 293 5.72 2.73 7.25
N VAL A 294 6.16 1.46 7.34
CA VAL A 294 5.46 0.41 8.10
C VAL A 294 5.38 0.75 9.59
N ARG A 295 6.43 1.34 10.17
CA ARG A 295 6.46 1.73 11.57
C ARG A 295 5.78 3.07 11.83
N LEU A 296 6.27 4.15 11.24
CA LEU A 296 5.84 5.50 11.59
C LEU A 296 4.44 5.84 11.07
N LEU A 297 4.12 5.43 9.84
CA LEU A 297 2.79 5.64 9.27
C LEU A 297 1.85 4.53 9.69
N ASN A 298 2.09 3.31 9.22
CA ASN A 298 1.13 2.21 9.37
C ASN A 298 0.94 1.79 10.84
N GLY A 299 2.02 1.75 11.64
CA GLY A 299 1.97 1.47 13.07
C GLY A 299 1.12 2.50 13.83
N THR A 300 1.49 3.78 13.73
CA THR A 300 0.76 4.88 14.39
C THR A 300 -0.70 4.96 13.94
N HIS A 301 -0.96 4.73 12.66
CA HIS A 301 -2.32 4.75 12.09
C HIS A 301 -3.23 3.66 12.69
N SER A 302 -2.68 2.51 13.10
CA SER A 302 -3.42 1.50 13.86
C SER A 302 -3.89 2.03 15.22
N LEU A 303 -3.00 2.69 15.99
CA LEU A 303 -3.36 3.25 17.29
C LEU A 303 -4.46 4.31 17.14
N ILE A 304 -4.33 5.22 16.18
CA ILE A 304 -5.34 6.24 15.87
C ILE A 304 -6.68 5.59 15.55
N ALA A 305 -6.70 4.54 14.72
CA ALA A 305 -7.92 3.85 14.32
C ALA A 305 -8.64 3.18 15.51
N TYR A 306 -7.91 2.47 16.36
CA TYR A 306 -8.52 1.76 17.50
C TYR A 306 -9.00 2.72 18.60
N LEU A 307 -8.17 3.69 19.00
CA LEU A 307 -8.60 4.70 19.98
C LEU A 307 -9.74 5.56 19.43
N GLY A 308 -9.70 5.90 18.13
CA GLY A 308 -10.75 6.64 17.45
C GLY A 308 -12.07 5.90 17.46
N ALA A 309 -12.06 4.62 17.06
CA ALA A 309 -13.27 3.79 17.07
C ALA A 309 -13.88 3.67 18.47
N LEU A 310 -13.06 3.41 19.50
CA LEU A 310 -13.50 3.35 20.91
C LEU A 310 -13.99 4.71 21.44
N SER A 311 -13.62 5.82 20.80
CA SER A 311 -14.08 7.18 21.12
C SER A 311 -15.28 7.64 20.30
N GLY A 312 -15.83 6.77 19.44
CA GLY A 312 -16.95 7.13 18.57
C GLY A 312 -16.58 7.94 17.33
N ALA A 313 -15.28 8.05 16.99
CA ALA A 313 -14.84 8.73 15.78
C ALA A 313 -15.01 7.82 14.55
N ALA A 314 -15.81 8.28 13.57
CA ALA A 314 -16.10 7.52 12.37
C ALA A 314 -14.91 7.47 11.41
N THR A 315 -14.11 8.55 11.36
CA THR A 315 -13.02 8.71 10.41
C THR A 315 -11.68 8.96 11.12
N ILE A 316 -10.59 8.68 10.41
CA ILE A 316 -9.23 8.95 10.88
C ILE A 316 -9.00 10.44 11.18
N PRO A 317 -9.46 11.39 10.33
CA PRO A 317 -9.44 12.81 10.65
C PRO A 317 -10.16 13.18 11.94
N ASP A 318 -11.36 12.62 12.19
CA ASP A 318 -12.09 12.85 13.43
C ASP A 318 -11.29 12.33 14.63
N ALA A 319 -10.69 11.14 14.51
CA ALA A 319 -9.88 10.52 15.56
C ALA A 319 -8.58 11.30 15.83
N ALA A 320 -7.86 11.70 14.77
CA ALA A 320 -6.63 12.47 14.85
C ALA A 320 -6.86 13.91 15.32
N GLY A 321 -8.11 14.41 15.26
CA GLY A 321 -8.51 15.68 15.84
C GLY A 321 -8.81 15.63 17.35
N ILE A 322 -8.79 14.45 17.97
CA ILE A 322 -8.97 14.29 19.43
C ILE A 322 -7.60 14.43 20.12
N ASP A 323 -7.45 15.47 20.96
CA ASP A 323 -6.18 15.86 21.59
C ASP A 323 -5.38 14.69 22.20
N TYR A 324 -6.05 13.82 22.96
CA TYR A 324 -5.36 12.71 23.64
C TYR A 324 -4.90 11.61 22.67
N ILE A 325 -5.61 11.43 21.55
CA ILE A 325 -5.25 10.47 20.51
C ILE A 325 -4.05 11.00 19.74
N GLU A 326 -4.06 12.29 19.37
CA GLU A 326 -2.89 12.92 18.76
C GLU A 326 -1.67 12.83 19.68
N ALA A 327 -1.82 13.15 20.96
CA ALA A 327 -0.73 13.04 21.92
C ALA A 327 -0.18 11.61 22.01
N ALA A 328 -1.05 10.59 22.08
CA ALA A 328 -0.62 9.19 22.06
C ALA A 328 0.04 8.78 20.75
N ALA A 329 -0.45 9.28 19.61
CA ALA A 329 0.10 9.03 18.29
C ALA A 329 1.51 9.61 18.13
N ARG A 330 1.72 10.86 18.56
CA ARG A 330 3.06 11.49 18.54
C ARG A 330 4.04 10.73 19.42
N ARG A 331 3.59 10.31 20.61
CA ARG A 331 4.40 9.52 21.55
C ARG A 331 4.77 8.15 21.01
N VAL A 332 3.81 7.37 20.51
CA VAL A 332 4.15 6.04 19.94
C VAL A 332 5.08 6.18 18.74
N LEU A 333 4.87 7.19 17.90
CA LEU A 333 5.70 7.45 16.73
C LEU A 333 7.14 7.77 17.14
N ARG A 334 7.34 8.74 18.04
CA ARG A 334 8.67 9.25 18.44
C ARG A 334 9.41 8.35 19.41
N ASP A 335 8.70 7.84 20.42
CA ASP A 335 9.32 7.20 21.57
C ASP A 335 9.40 5.68 21.41
N GLU A 336 8.52 5.06 20.60
CA GLU A 336 8.42 3.60 20.51
C GLU A 336 8.61 3.02 19.09
N TYR A 337 8.26 3.75 18.02
CA TYR A 337 8.49 3.29 16.65
C TYR A 337 9.78 3.82 16.03
N LEU A 338 10.08 5.11 16.16
CA LEU A 338 11.25 5.72 15.54
C LEU A 338 12.58 5.05 15.96
N PRO A 339 12.79 4.64 17.23
CA PRO A 339 14.03 3.96 17.61
C PRO A 339 14.24 2.61 16.91
N SER A 340 13.17 1.96 16.41
CA SER A 340 13.24 0.67 15.73
C SER A 340 13.44 0.79 14.21
N VAL A 341 13.75 1.99 13.70
CA VAL A 341 13.88 2.28 12.27
C VAL A 341 15.28 2.79 11.99
N THR A 342 15.95 2.17 11.01
CA THR A 342 17.14 2.79 10.41
C THR A 342 16.66 3.87 9.45
N VAL A 343 16.69 5.12 9.89
CA VAL A 343 16.20 6.25 9.09
C VAL A 343 17.12 6.47 7.88
N PRO A 344 16.60 6.42 6.64
CA PRO A 344 17.41 6.72 5.46
C PRO A 344 17.96 8.14 5.54
N GLY A 345 19.23 8.34 5.19
CA GLY A 345 19.94 9.61 5.44
C GLY A 345 19.35 10.87 4.77
N ALA A 346 18.48 10.70 3.76
CA ALA A 346 17.79 11.80 3.10
C ALA A 346 16.44 12.18 3.75
N VAL A 347 15.97 11.43 4.75
CA VAL A 347 14.69 11.67 5.42
C VAL A 347 14.85 12.64 6.58
N ASP A 348 14.17 13.78 6.50
CA ASP A 348 13.89 14.63 7.65
C ASP A 348 12.70 14.06 8.43
N VAL A 349 12.97 13.48 9.60
CA VAL A 349 11.97 12.83 10.44
C VAL A 349 10.95 13.83 11.00
N ASP A 350 11.38 15.06 11.30
CA ASP A 350 10.49 16.09 11.84
C ASP A 350 9.49 16.54 10.78
N ALA A 351 9.99 16.79 9.56
CA ALA A 351 9.14 17.10 8.42
C ALA A 351 8.21 15.93 8.06
N TYR A 352 8.70 14.70 8.13
CA TYR A 352 7.90 13.51 7.86
C TYR A 352 6.79 13.30 8.89
N GLU A 353 7.06 13.49 10.18
CA GLU A 353 6.02 13.43 11.22
C GLU A 353 4.92 14.48 10.96
N GLU A 354 5.29 15.74 10.76
CA GLU A 354 4.31 16.80 10.52
C GLU A 354 3.46 16.51 9.28
N GLN A 355 4.09 15.97 8.23
CA GLN A 355 3.39 15.51 7.05
C GLN A 355 2.40 14.37 7.35
N LEU A 356 2.75 13.40 8.21
CA LEU A 356 1.83 12.34 8.62
C LEU A 356 0.61 12.90 9.37
N PHE A 357 0.80 13.87 10.28
CA PHE A 357 -0.33 14.48 11.00
C PHE A 357 -1.22 15.32 10.09
N LEU A 358 -0.65 16.05 9.12
CA LEU A 358 -1.43 16.71 8.07
C LEU A 358 -2.28 15.71 7.27
N ARG A 359 -1.70 14.56 6.92
CA ARG A 359 -2.41 13.49 6.18
C ARG A 359 -3.52 12.86 7.02
N TRP A 360 -3.26 12.54 8.29
CA TRP A 360 -4.29 11.97 9.16
C TRP A 360 -5.43 12.95 9.45
N ARG A 361 -5.17 14.26 9.48
CA ARG A 361 -6.18 15.30 9.63
C ARG A 361 -6.93 15.65 8.34
N ASN A 362 -6.60 15.03 7.21
CA ASN A 362 -7.26 15.31 5.93
C ASN A 362 -8.69 14.75 5.89
N SER A 363 -9.65 15.55 6.35
CA SER A 363 -11.10 15.25 6.36
C SER A 363 -11.70 15.00 4.98
N ALA A 364 -11.05 15.47 3.91
CA ALA A 364 -11.62 15.45 2.57
C ALA A 364 -11.60 14.07 1.89
N LEU A 365 -10.78 13.14 2.39
CA LEU A 365 -10.67 11.76 1.90
C LEU A 365 -11.48 10.74 2.73
N GLY A 366 -11.80 11.04 3.99
CA GLY A 366 -12.80 10.31 4.78
C GLY A 366 -12.49 8.83 5.06
N HIS A 367 -11.22 8.48 5.30
CA HIS A 367 -10.86 7.11 5.71
C HIS A 367 -11.55 6.72 7.01
N ARG A 368 -12.31 5.62 6.99
CA ARG A 368 -13.04 5.15 8.18
C ARG A 368 -12.09 4.49 9.17
N THR A 369 -12.27 4.77 10.46
CA THR A 369 -11.57 4.05 11.55
C THR A 369 -11.80 2.55 11.44
N SER A 370 -13.02 2.13 11.09
CA SER A 370 -13.36 0.71 10.88
C SER A 370 -12.60 0.07 9.73
N GLN A 371 -12.34 0.79 8.64
CA GLN A 371 -11.58 0.27 7.50
C GLN A 371 -10.09 0.13 7.84
N VAL A 372 -9.52 1.12 8.52
CA VAL A 372 -8.10 1.10 8.90
C VAL A 372 -7.83 0.03 9.97
N GLY A 373 -8.73 -0.07 10.97
CA GLY A 373 -8.62 -1.02 12.08
C GLY A 373 -8.88 -2.48 11.74
N SER A 374 -9.49 -2.79 10.59
CA SER A 374 -9.66 -4.17 10.11
C SER A 374 -8.33 -4.90 9.88
N ASP A 375 -8.37 -6.22 9.90
CA ASP A 375 -7.24 -7.15 9.71
C ASP A 375 -6.08 -6.92 10.69
N GLY A 376 -6.41 -6.51 11.92
CA GLY A 376 -5.43 -6.21 12.96
C GLY A 376 -4.58 -7.40 13.35
N SER A 377 -5.13 -8.62 13.33
CA SER A 377 -4.37 -9.86 13.61
C SER A 377 -3.21 -10.08 12.64
N VAL A 378 -3.36 -9.62 11.38
CA VAL A 378 -2.33 -9.69 10.34
C VAL A 378 -1.41 -8.47 10.42
N LYS A 379 -2.00 -7.26 10.48
CA LYS A 379 -1.26 -6.00 10.45
C LYS A 379 -0.38 -5.80 11.69
N LEU A 380 -0.91 -6.08 12.89
CA LEU A 380 -0.17 -5.86 14.14
C LEU A 380 0.99 -6.82 14.31
N ARG A 381 0.92 -8.04 13.75
CA ARG A 381 2.05 -8.98 13.72
C ARG A 381 3.25 -8.43 12.96
N GLN A 382 3.03 -7.59 11.95
CA GLN A 382 4.11 -6.88 11.24
C GLN A 382 4.56 -5.61 11.97
N ARG A 383 3.67 -4.96 12.73
CA ARG A 383 3.87 -3.61 13.29
C ARG A 383 4.37 -3.58 14.74
N ILE A 384 4.07 -4.55 15.58
CA ILE A 384 4.33 -4.49 17.04
C ILE A 384 5.58 -5.26 17.49
N PRO A 385 5.83 -6.52 17.06
CA PRO A 385 6.78 -7.39 17.77
C PRO A 385 8.19 -6.84 17.85
N ILE A 386 8.79 -6.46 16.71
CA ILE A 386 10.18 -5.99 16.65
C ILE A 386 10.39 -4.73 17.51
N PRO A 387 9.63 -3.62 17.34
CA PRO A 387 9.83 -2.44 18.17
C PRO A 387 9.62 -2.73 19.67
N ALA A 388 8.63 -3.56 20.01
CA ALA A 388 8.38 -3.92 21.40
C ALA A 388 9.54 -4.73 22.00
N LEU A 389 10.06 -5.72 21.27
CA LEU A 389 11.18 -6.54 21.70
C LEU A 389 12.45 -5.71 21.89
N GLU A 390 12.80 -4.85 20.93
CA GLU A 390 13.97 -3.97 21.03
C GLU A 390 13.92 -3.07 22.27
N MET A 391 12.76 -2.48 22.57
CA MET A 391 12.59 -1.68 23.77
C MET A 391 12.71 -2.51 25.05
N LEU A 392 12.06 -3.68 25.09
CA LEU A 392 12.10 -4.57 26.26
C LEU A 392 13.51 -5.08 26.53
N ASP A 393 14.27 -5.40 25.48
CA ASP A 393 15.67 -5.83 25.57
C ASP A 393 16.58 -4.68 26.03
N ALA A 394 16.22 -3.43 25.68
CA ALA A 394 16.84 -2.21 26.22
C ALA A 394 16.35 -1.84 27.63
N GLY A 395 15.48 -2.66 28.25
CA GLY A 395 14.96 -2.43 29.61
C GLY A 395 13.86 -1.37 29.71
N ALA A 396 13.29 -0.95 28.58
CA ALA A 396 12.19 0.01 28.51
C ALA A 396 10.86 -0.69 28.22
N MET A 397 9.78 -0.24 28.85
CA MET A 397 8.43 -0.77 28.59
C MET A 397 7.77 0.00 27.44
N PRO A 398 7.37 -0.66 26.34
CA PRO A 398 6.65 -0.01 25.23
C PRO A 398 5.16 0.15 25.58
N HIS A 399 4.83 1.22 26.30
CA HIS A 399 3.49 1.45 26.85
C HIS A 399 2.44 1.74 25.77
N TYR A 400 2.79 2.46 24.71
CA TYR A 400 1.86 2.83 23.66
C TYR A 400 1.66 1.72 22.62
N LEU A 401 2.68 0.87 22.37
CA LEU A 401 2.50 -0.37 21.61
C LEU A 401 1.59 -1.34 22.36
N ALA A 402 1.77 -1.48 23.69
CA ALA A 402 0.84 -2.25 24.52
C ALA A 402 -0.59 -1.65 24.49
N LEU A 403 -0.72 -0.32 24.51
CA LEU A 403 -2.01 0.36 24.36
C LEU A 403 -2.64 0.09 22.99
N THR A 404 -1.84 0.06 21.92
CA THR A 404 -2.32 -0.26 20.57
C THR A 404 -2.95 -1.65 20.53
N VAL A 405 -2.28 -2.65 21.13
CA VAL A 405 -2.80 -4.03 21.21
C VAL A 405 -4.03 -4.11 22.12
N ALA A 406 -4.02 -3.41 23.26
CA ALA A 406 -5.16 -3.36 24.17
C ALA A 406 -6.40 -2.78 23.49
N ALA A 407 -6.26 -1.63 22.80
CA ALA A 407 -7.34 -0.99 22.07
C ALA A 407 -7.86 -1.86 20.92
N TYR A 408 -6.98 -2.56 20.20
CA TYR A 408 -7.37 -3.55 19.19
C TYR A 408 -8.23 -4.67 19.78
N LEU A 409 -7.79 -5.30 20.88
CA LEU A 409 -8.56 -6.38 21.51
C LEU A 409 -9.88 -5.87 22.07
N SER A 410 -9.92 -4.68 22.66
CA SER A 410 -11.17 -4.03 23.07
C SER A 410 -12.11 -3.75 21.89
N CYS A 411 -11.61 -3.53 20.67
CA CYS A 411 -12.45 -3.36 19.48
C CYS A 411 -12.99 -4.68 18.92
N ILE A 412 -12.13 -5.70 18.79
CA ILE A 412 -12.43 -6.92 18.03
C ILE A 412 -13.01 -8.03 18.91
N ALA A 413 -12.54 -8.12 20.15
CA ALA A 413 -12.90 -9.16 21.11
C ALA A 413 -13.11 -8.53 22.51
N PRO A 414 -14.09 -7.64 22.66
CA PRO A 414 -14.39 -7.01 23.94
C PRO A 414 -14.78 -8.06 24.99
N LEU A 415 -14.43 -7.79 26.25
CA LEU A 415 -14.87 -8.62 27.37
C LEU A 415 -16.38 -8.46 27.56
N ARG A 416 -17.01 -9.48 28.13
CA ARG A 416 -18.46 -9.51 28.38
C ARG A 416 -18.91 -8.25 29.13
N GLY A 417 -19.92 -7.57 28.58
CA GLY A 417 -20.52 -6.38 29.16
C GLY A 417 -19.85 -5.06 28.76
N PHE A 418 -18.79 -5.08 27.95
CA PHE A 418 -18.24 -3.89 27.30
C PHE A 418 -18.80 -3.75 25.88
N ASP A 419 -19.35 -2.58 25.55
CA ASP A 419 -19.76 -2.23 24.20
C ASP A 419 -18.67 -1.35 23.56
N PRO A 420 -17.96 -1.83 22.52
CA PRO A 420 -16.91 -1.07 21.86
C PRO A 420 -17.44 -0.03 20.86
N GLY A 421 -18.75 0.03 20.63
CA GLY A 421 -19.39 0.97 19.72
C GLY A 421 -19.46 0.50 18.27
N ASN A 422 -20.28 1.20 17.47
CA ASN A 422 -20.59 0.86 16.07
C ASN A 422 -19.35 0.78 15.17
N HIS A 423 -18.38 1.70 15.32
CA HIS A 423 -17.21 1.76 14.46
C HIS A 423 -16.25 0.58 14.70
N ALA A 424 -16.06 0.17 15.95
CA ALA A 424 -15.31 -1.02 16.29
C ALA A 424 -16.04 -2.30 15.84
N ASN A 425 -17.36 -2.37 16.07
CA ASN A 425 -18.18 -3.50 15.63
C ASN A 425 -18.12 -3.73 14.11
N ALA A 426 -17.99 -2.67 13.32
CA ALA A 426 -17.88 -2.70 11.87
C ALA A 426 -16.49 -3.11 11.32
N MET A 427 -15.47 -3.24 12.17
CA MET A 427 -14.17 -3.79 11.76
C MET A 427 -14.32 -5.26 11.34
N GLN A 428 -13.47 -5.71 10.42
CA GLN A 428 -13.37 -7.11 10.00
C GLN A 428 -12.00 -7.64 10.38
N ASP A 429 -11.92 -8.88 10.87
CA ASP A 429 -10.65 -9.48 11.22
C ASP A 429 -10.74 -11.00 11.01
N PRO A 430 -9.78 -11.63 10.32
CA PRO A 430 -9.80 -13.07 10.07
C PRO A 430 -9.73 -13.90 11.37
N ALA A 431 -9.14 -13.36 12.44
CA ALA A 431 -9.04 -14.01 13.75
C ALA A 431 -10.22 -13.69 14.69
N ARG A 432 -11.22 -12.89 14.25
CA ARG A 432 -12.30 -12.38 15.13
C ARG A 432 -13.00 -13.48 15.92
N GLY A 433 -13.41 -14.57 15.27
CA GLY A 433 -14.12 -15.67 15.95
C GLY A 433 -13.28 -16.28 17.07
N THR A 434 -12.04 -16.67 16.77
CA THR A 434 -11.11 -17.23 17.76
C THR A 434 -10.84 -16.26 18.91
N LEU A 435 -10.64 -14.97 18.62
CA LEU A 435 -10.39 -13.97 19.66
C LEU A 435 -11.62 -13.74 20.55
N GLN A 436 -12.83 -13.75 19.98
CA GLN A 436 -14.08 -13.65 20.74
C GLN A 436 -14.28 -14.86 21.67
N ASP A 437 -14.02 -16.08 21.19
CA ASP A 437 -14.07 -17.29 22.03
C ASP A 437 -13.09 -17.23 23.22
N LEU A 438 -11.93 -16.60 23.04
CA LEU A 438 -10.96 -16.38 24.12
C LEU A 438 -11.42 -15.28 25.09
N ALA A 439 -12.08 -14.23 24.59
CA ALA A 439 -12.66 -13.18 25.41
C ALA A 439 -13.85 -13.66 26.25
N GLU A 440 -14.73 -14.50 25.71
CA GLU A 440 -15.86 -15.08 26.45
C GLU A 440 -15.42 -15.94 27.64
N ARG A 441 -14.26 -16.60 27.51
CA ARG A 441 -13.65 -17.43 28.56
C ARG A 441 -12.73 -16.64 29.49
N SER A 442 -12.63 -15.33 29.33
CA SER A 442 -11.73 -14.48 30.10
C SER A 442 -12.46 -13.67 31.16
N SER A 443 -11.88 -13.65 32.36
CA SER A 443 -12.42 -12.99 33.55
C SER A 443 -11.99 -11.53 33.69
N SER A 444 -10.91 -11.13 33.01
CA SER A 444 -10.31 -9.79 33.06
C SER A 444 -9.49 -9.52 31.80
N GLY A 445 -9.05 -8.27 31.62
CA GLY A 445 -8.14 -7.88 30.55
C GLY A 445 -6.80 -8.60 30.65
N ARG A 446 -6.28 -8.80 31.87
CA ARG A 446 -5.07 -9.60 32.12
C ARG A 446 -5.20 -11.04 31.66
N ASP A 447 -6.33 -11.68 31.97
CA ASP A 447 -6.63 -13.05 31.56
C ASP A 447 -6.77 -13.14 30.02
N LEU A 448 -7.46 -12.18 29.40
CA LEU A 448 -7.56 -12.11 27.94
C LEU A 448 -6.19 -11.95 27.27
N ALA A 449 -5.36 -11.02 27.75
CA ALA A 449 -4.03 -10.80 27.19
C ALA A 449 -3.13 -12.04 27.35
N ALA A 450 -3.19 -12.73 28.49
CA ALA A 450 -2.45 -13.98 28.70
C ALA A 450 -2.83 -15.05 27.68
N LYS A 451 -4.13 -15.26 27.45
CA LYS A 451 -4.60 -16.25 26.45
C LYS A 451 -4.25 -15.86 25.03
N VAL A 452 -4.46 -14.60 24.65
CA VAL A 452 -4.27 -14.15 23.26
C VAL A 452 -2.80 -14.00 22.88
N LEU A 453 -2.00 -13.38 23.76
CA LEU A 453 -0.60 -13.10 23.49
C LEU A 453 0.32 -14.21 24.00
N GLY A 454 0.07 -14.70 25.21
CA GLY A 454 0.92 -15.69 25.89
C GLY A 454 0.67 -17.13 25.45
N GLU A 455 -0.58 -17.55 25.23
CA GLU A 455 -0.91 -18.94 24.87
C GLU A 455 -1.15 -19.12 23.36
N HIS A 456 -1.85 -18.18 22.73
CA HIS A 456 -2.21 -18.23 21.31
C HIS A 456 -1.16 -17.55 20.40
N HIS A 457 -0.17 -16.87 20.99
CA HIS A 457 0.97 -16.27 20.28
C HIS A 457 0.56 -15.38 19.10
N LEU A 458 -0.52 -14.59 19.26
CA LEU A 458 -1.04 -13.75 18.18
C LEU A 458 0.06 -12.89 17.54
N LEU A 459 0.94 -12.34 18.36
CA LEU A 459 2.05 -11.46 17.95
C LEU A 459 3.42 -12.19 17.85
N GLY A 460 3.42 -13.52 17.86
CA GLY A 460 4.64 -14.34 17.72
C GLY A 460 5.20 -14.85 19.04
N ASP A 461 6.00 -15.92 18.94
CA ASP A 461 6.49 -16.70 20.08
C ASP A 461 7.39 -15.89 21.01
N GLU A 462 8.28 -15.07 20.46
CA GLU A 462 9.23 -14.30 21.27
C GLU A 462 8.53 -13.30 22.19
N LEU A 463 7.58 -12.52 21.65
CA LEU A 463 6.83 -11.55 22.43
C LEU A 463 5.88 -12.24 23.43
N ALA A 464 5.39 -13.45 23.13
CA ALA A 464 4.60 -14.26 24.06
C ALA A 464 5.37 -14.57 25.36
N THR A 465 6.69 -14.73 25.28
CA THR A 465 7.55 -14.96 26.47
C THR A 465 7.82 -13.70 27.31
N ARG A 466 7.46 -12.51 26.81
CA ARG A 466 7.66 -11.23 27.51
C ARG A 466 6.48 -10.94 28.44
N GLU A 467 6.44 -11.61 29.59
CA GLU A 467 5.34 -11.50 30.58
C GLU A 467 5.00 -10.05 30.96
N SER A 468 6.02 -9.18 31.00
CA SER A 468 5.87 -7.76 31.33
C SER A 468 5.00 -7.02 30.31
N PHE A 469 5.16 -7.32 29.00
CA PHE A 469 4.35 -6.76 27.91
C PHE A 469 2.93 -7.32 27.91
N VAL A 470 2.79 -8.65 28.09
CA VAL A 470 1.49 -9.32 28.17
C VAL A 470 0.66 -8.76 29.32
N ARG A 471 1.25 -8.67 30.52
CA ARG A 471 0.61 -8.08 31.70
C ARG A 471 0.22 -6.62 31.46
N ARG A 472 1.11 -5.82 30.87
CA ARG A 472 0.83 -4.39 30.61
C ARG A 472 -0.32 -4.22 29.63
N THR A 473 -0.38 -5.04 28.58
CA THR A 473 -1.50 -5.03 27.63
C THR A 473 -2.82 -5.34 28.34
N GLY A 474 -2.84 -6.37 29.18
CA GLY A 474 -4.04 -6.73 29.94
C GLY A 474 -4.51 -5.67 30.94
N GLU A 475 -3.58 -4.97 31.60
CA GLU A 475 -3.90 -3.82 32.46
C GLU A 475 -4.57 -2.69 31.68
N LEU A 476 -4.10 -2.42 30.46
CA LEU A 476 -4.68 -1.37 29.62
C LEU A 476 -6.07 -1.76 29.10
N ILE A 477 -6.31 -3.03 28.76
CA ILE A 477 -7.67 -3.53 28.44
C ILE A 477 -8.62 -3.29 29.62
N ASP A 478 -8.17 -3.64 30.83
CA ASP A 478 -8.93 -3.43 32.07
C ASP A 478 -9.24 -1.95 32.33
N ILE A 479 -8.31 -1.04 32.02
CA ILE A 479 -8.54 0.41 32.16
C ILE A 479 -9.52 0.89 31.08
N ILE A 480 -9.37 0.48 29.82
CA ILE A 480 -10.30 0.84 28.73
C ILE A 480 -11.72 0.45 29.11
N HIS A 481 -11.93 -0.76 29.63
CA HIS A 481 -13.28 -1.26 29.90
C HIS A 481 -13.94 -0.62 31.13
N ARG A 482 -13.14 -0.17 32.12
CA ARG A 482 -13.66 0.47 33.34
C ARG A 482 -13.78 1.98 33.25
N GLN A 483 -12.86 2.63 32.54
CA GLN A 483 -12.65 4.09 32.59
C GLN A 483 -12.55 4.74 31.20
N GLY A 484 -12.54 3.94 30.13
CA GLY A 484 -12.48 4.42 28.76
C GLY A 484 -11.06 4.59 28.19
N PRO A 485 -10.94 4.79 26.87
CA PRO A 485 -9.66 4.85 26.15
C PRO A 485 -8.75 6.01 26.58
N LEU A 486 -9.32 7.17 26.96
CA LEU A 486 -8.55 8.31 27.48
C LEU A 486 -7.79 7.96 28.76
N ALA A 487 -8.43 7.26 29.71
CA ALA A 487 -7.78 6.85 30.95
C ALA A 487 -6.61 5.88 30.69
N ALA A 488 -6.76 4.98 29.72
CA ALA A 488 -5.70 4.06 29.32
C ALA A 488 -4.53 4.79 28.64
N ALA A 489 -4.82 5.80 27.81
CA ALA A 489 -3.79 6.66 27.20
C ALA A 489 -3.02 7.48 28.26
N ASN A 490 -3.71 8.02 29.27
CA ASN A 490 -3.06 8.71 30.39
C ASN A 490 -2.19 7.75 31.21
N ALA A 491 -2.68 6.54 31.50
CA ALA A 491 -1.92 5.52 32.20
C ALA A 491 -0.64 5.10 31.44
N ALA A 492 -0.70 5.08 30.10
CA ALA A 492 0.49 4.89 29.26
C ALA A 492 1.47 6.06 29.41
N ALA A 493 0.98 7.30 29.34
CA ALA A 493 1.82 8.51 29.45
C ALA A 493 2.52 8.66 30.81
N GLU A 494 1.81 8.45 31.92
CA GLU A 494 2.37 8.56 33.27
C GLU A 494 3.52 7.58 33.51
N SER A 495 3.43 6.39 32.91
CA SER A 495 4.44 5.34 33.08
C SER A 495 5.74 5.64 32.31
N THR A 496 5.66 6.41 31.21
CA THR A 496 6.83 6.88 30.45
C THR A 496 7.61 7.98 31.20
N SER A 497 6.94 8.75 32.07
CA SER A 497 7.56 9.86 32.81
C SER A 497 8.48 9.44 33.97
N LEU A 498 8.46 8.15 34.34
CA LEU A 498 9.20 7.60 35.49
C LEU A 498 10.59 7.04 35.13
N LEU A 499 11.01 7.08 33.86
CA LEU A 499 12.36 6.71 33.45
C LEU A 499 13.31 7.92 33.64
N PRO A 500 14.45 7.77 34.36
CA PRO A 500 15.43 8.84 34.43
C PRO A 500 16.00 9.09 33.04
N ALA A 501 16.13 10.37 32.66
CA ALA A 501 16.75 10.81 31.42
C ALA A 501 18.21 10.32 31.34
N GLN A 502 18.43 9.12 30.82
CA GLN A 502 19.76 8.63 30.50
C GLN A 502 20.20 9.29 29.19
N THR A 503 21.07 10.29 29.34
CA THR A 503 22.07 10.77 28.37
C THR A 503 21.87 10.33 26.92
N ARG A 504 21.18 11.16 26.13
CA ARG A 504 21.38 11.23 24.67
C ARG A 504 22.82 11.68 24.41
N SER A 505 23.76 10.74 24.36
CA SER A 505 25.09 10.99 23.81
C SER A 505 24.99 10.87 22.29
N ILE A 506 25.05 12.01 21.61
CA ILE A 506 25.27 12.10 20.17
C ILE A 506 26.63 11.44 19.88
N ARG A 507 26.63 10.40 19.03
CA ARG A 507 27.76 10.04 18.18
C ARG A 507 27.24 9.55 16.84
#